data_AF-A0A836RXL2-F1
#
_entry.id   AF-A0A836RXL2-F1
#
_cell.length_a   1.000
_cell.length_b   1.000
_cell.length_c   1.000
_cell.angle_alpha   90.00
_cell.angle_beta   90.00
_cell.angle_gamma   90.00
#
_symmetry.space_group_name_H-M   'P 1'
#
loop_
_entity.id
_entity.type
_entity.pdbx_description
1 polymer ?
#
loop_
_entity_poly.entity_id
_entity_poly.type
_entity_poly.pdbx_seq_one_letter_code
_entity_poly.pdbx_strand_id
1 'polypeptide(L)' 'MSILKQLGINTLQDLIEYFPYKYKDFSKTKQLSDVIFGEELTLVGIVKEKKQEISKKG' A
#
# COMPACT_ATOMS: atom_id res chain seq x y z
N MET A 1 8.00 -12.40 19.17
CA MET A 1 7.40 -11.24 19.86
C MET A 1 6.29 -10.70 18.99
N SER A 2 5.12 -10.34 19.52
CA SER A 2 4.00 -9.87 18.70
C SER A 2 4.23 -8.43 18.24
N ILE A 3 4.00 -8.17 16.95
CA ILE A 3 4.16 -6.85 16.30
C ILE A 3 3.35 -5.75 17.01
N LEU A 4 2.16 -6.09 17.52
CA LEU A 4 1.30 -5.16 18.25
C LEU A 4 1.96 -4.59 19.52
N LYS A 5 2.69 -5.43 20.27
CA LYS A 5 3.39 -4.99 21.47
C LYS A 5 4.55 -4.06 21.16
N GLN A 6 5.19 -4.22 20.00
CA GLN A 6 6.25 -3.31 19.53
C GLN A 6 5.70 -1.94 19.12
N LEU A 7 4.42 -1.88 18.71
CA LEU A 7 3.68 -0.66 18.43
C LEU A 7 3.06 -0.01 19.68
N GLY A 8 3.30 -0.57 20.88
CA GLY A 8 2.75 -0.09 22.14
C GLY A 8 1.29 -0.48 22.40
N ILE A 9 0.71 -1.33 21.56
CA ILE A 9 -0.69 -1.77 21.66
C ILE A 9 -0.73 -3.02 22.55
N ASN A 10 -1.25 -2.87 23.77
CA ASN A 10 -1.34 -3.94 24.76
C ASN A 10 -2.79 -4.36 25.05
N THR A 11 -3.75 -3.45 24.85
CA THR A 11 -5.17 -3.69 25.07
C THR A 11 -6.01 -3.45 23.80
N LEU A 12 -7.27 -3.90 23.82
CA LEU A 12 -8.22 -3.63 22.74
C LEU A 12 -8.51 -2.13 22.62
N GLN A 13 -8.52 -1.41 23.75
CA GLN A 13 -8.74 0.03 23.76
C GLN A 13 -7.60 0.76 23.04
N ASP A 14 -6.35 0.38 23.31
CA ASP A 14 -5.18 0.93 22.62
C ASP A 14 -5.29 0.77 21.10
N LEU A 15 -5.85 -0.36 20.62
CA LEU A 15 -6.01 -0.62 19.19
C LEU A 15 -7.07 0.29 18.55
N ILE A 16 -8.17 0.57 19.26
CA ILE A 16 -9.25 1.44 18.76
C ILE A 16 -8.79 2.90 18.72
N GLU A 17 -7.99 3.31 19.70
CA GLU A 17 -7.45 4.66 19.80
C GLU A 17 -6.20 4.87 18.93
N TYR A 18 -5.59 3.81 18.41
CA TYR A 18 -4.43 3.88 17.51
C TYR A 18 -4.85 4.30 16.09
N PHE A 19 -5.05 5.60 15.90
CA PHE A 19 -5.36 6.16 14.59
C PHE A 19 -4.12 6.12 13.66
N PRO A 20 -4.30 5.77 12.38
CA PRO A 20 -3.20 5.81 11.42
C PRO A 20 -2.75 7.25 11.17
N TYR A 21 -1.44 7.48 11.19
CA TYR A 21 -0.83 8.79 10.93
C TYR A 21 -1.20 9.36 9.56
N LYS A 22 -1.43 8.50 8.57
CA LYS A 22 -1.85 8.89 7.22
C LYS A 22 -2.85 7.87 6.68
N TYR A 23 -4.05 8.32 6.39
CA TYR A 23 -5.01 7.55 5.58
C TYR A 23 -4.58 7.64 4.12
N LYS A 24 -4.28 6.49 3.52
CA LYS A 24 -4.02 6.41 2.08
C LYS A 24 -5.37 6.32 1.38
N ASP A 25 -5.77 7.42 0.76
CA ASP A 25 -7.03 7.51 0.06
C ASP A 25 -6.92 6.85 -1.32
N PHE A 26 -7.51 5.66 -1.46
CA PHE A 26 -7.58 4.93 -2.74
C PHE A 26 -8.79 5.32 -3.58
N SER A 27 -9.63 6.26 -3.13
CA SER A 27 -10.81 6.70 -3.89
C SER A 27 -10.44 7.49 -5.15
N LYS A 28 -9.25 8.10 -5.18
CA LYS A 28 -8.75 8.83 -6.34
C LYS A 28 -8.07 7.89 -7.32
N THR A 29 -8.89 7.23 -8.14
CA THR A 29 -8.42 6.46 -9.28
C THR A 29 -8.24 7.39 -10.47
N LYS A 30 -7.02 7.48 -11.00
CA LYS A 30 -6.74 8.17 -12.28
C LYS A 30 -6.67 7.12 -13.39
N GLN A 31 -7.05 7.50 -14.61
CA GLN A 31 -6.80 6.66 -15.77
C GLN A 31 -5.31 6.70 -16.13
N LEU A 32 -4.80 5.62 -16.73
CA LEU A 32 -3.39 5.51 -17.14
C LEU A 32 -2.97 6.64 -18.10
N SER A 33 -3.90 7.18 -18.87
CA SER A 33 -3.68 8.31 -19.78
C SER A 33 -3.31 9.61 -19.08
N ASP A 34 -3.66 9.75 -17.80
CA ASP A 34 -3.57 11.02 -17.05
C ASP A 34 -2.43 11.00 -16.02
N VAL A 35 -1.53 10.01 -16.14
CA VAL A 35 -0.41 9.79 -15.21
C VAL A 35 0.70 10.80 -15.48
N ILE A 36 1.02 11.58 -14.46
CA ILE A 36 2.15 12.51 -14.46
C ILE A 36 3.34 11.83 -13.79
N PHE A 37 4.54 12.03 -14.35
CA PHE A 37 5.78 11.49 -13.78
C PHE A 37 6.06 12.08 -12.39
N GLY A 38 6.33 11.21 -11.40
CA GLY A 38 6.68 11.61 -10.04
C GLY A 38 5.53 11.60 -9.02
N GLU A 39 4.31 11.21 -9.40
CA GLU A 39 3.17 11.07 -8.47
C GLU A 39 2.94 9.60 -8.09
N GLU A 40 2.69 9.34 -6.80
CA GLU A 40 2.19 8.05 -6.32
C GLU A 40 0.66 8.02 -6.49
N LEU A 41 0.17 7.18 -7.41
CA LEU A 41 -1.25 7.13 -7.77
C LEU A 41 -1.76 5.70 -7.93
N THR A 42 -3.07 5.53 -7.79
CA THR A 42 -3.76 4.24 -7.94
C THR A 42 -4.40 4.14 -9.31
N LEU A 43 -4.08 3.07 -10.06
CA LEU A 43 -4.58 2.81 -11.42
C LEU A 43 -5.54 1.62 -11.45
N VAL A 44 -6.52 1.68 -12.34
CA VAL A 44 -7.41 0.56 -12.68
C VAL A 44 -7.13 0.15 -14.12
N GLY A 45 -6.93 -1.14 -14.37
CA GLY A 45 -6.64 -1.64 -15.72
C GLY A 45 -6.69 -3.16 -15.83
N ILE A 46 -6.61 -3.65 -17.07
CA ILE A 46 -6.61 -5.08 -17.40
C ILE A 46 -5.17 -5.49 -17.72
N VAL A 47 -4.67 -6.52 -17.03
CA VAL A 47 -3.36 -7.10 -17.32
C VAL A 47 -3.44 -7.91 -18.61
N LYS A 48 -2.69 -7.50 -19.65
CA LYS A 48 -2.66 -8.21 -20.95
C LYS A 48 -1.57 -9.27 -21.05
N GLU A 49 -0.38 -8.99 -20.51
CA GLU A 49 0.77 -9.89 -20.56
C GLU A 49 1.61 -9.70 -19.30
N LYS A 50 2.17 -10.78 -18.76
CA LYS A 50 3.13 -10.73 -17.65
C LYS A 50 4.51 -11.15 -18.16
N LYS A 51 5.51 -10.29 -18.00
CA LYS A 51 6.92 -10.68 -18.08
C LYS A 51 7.47 -10.79 -16.67
N GLN A 52 7.98 -11.96 -16.33
CA GLN A 52 8.73 -12.18 -15.09
C GLN A 52 10.17 -12.52 -15.49
N GLU A 53 11.07 -11.55 -15.33
CA GLU A 53 12.49 -11.83 -15.40
C GLU A 53 12.93 -12.34 -14.03
N ILE A 54 13.16 -13.66 -13.94
CA ILE A 54 13.74 -14.26 -12.75
C ILE A 54 15.24 -14.01 -12.83
N SER A 55 15.74 -12.98 -12.14
CA SER A 55 17.18 -12.84 -11.97
C SER A 55 17.65 -14.02 -11.11
N LYS A 56 18.30 -15.02 -11.72
CA LYS A 56 19.01 -16.05 -10.97
C LYS A 56 20.11 -15.35 -10.16
N LYS A 57 19.92 -15.22 -8.85
CA LYS A 57 21.01 -14.89 -7.93
C LYS A 57 21.97 -16.08 -7.94
N GLY A 58 23.15 -15.87 -8.52
CA GLY A 58 24.33 -16.70 -8.30
C GLY A 58 25.00 -16.36 -6.98
#